data_AF-A0A3C1YSX9-F1
#
_entry.id   AF-A0A3C1YSX9-F1
#
_cell.length_a   1.000
_cell.length_b   1.000
_cell.length_c   1.000
_cell.angle_alpha   90.00
_cell.angle_beta   90.00
_cell.angle_gamma   90.00
#
_symmetry.space_group_name_H-M   'P 1'
#
loop_
_entity.id
_entity.type
_entity.pdbx_description
1 polymer ?
#
loop_
_entity_poly.entity_id
_entity_poly.type
_entity_poly.pdbx_seq_one_letter_code
_entity_poly.pdbx_strand_id
1 'polypeptide(L)'
;MNPNTLRDNNYVTKVSFPPPSNVGSMVKIDLKAIRKVNRIRIANLGANSFSLSTRPIAFSYYAGIDSNKLSRIFQEFSNIDSIHTAFINDAQPVQYLAFVIDKQAPTNATVISEIEVYAEGYADIGTFVSTVDSIGNSSLNFATVHLDADIPTGTVVSFEMRTGKKKTVDS
;
A
#
# COMPACT_ATOMS: atom_id res chain seq x y z
N MET A 1 21.74 -2.78 -2.80
CA MET A 1 20.57 -2.60 -1.91
C MET A 1 19.33 -2.96 -2.72
N ASN A 2 18.48 -3.88 -2.24
CA ASN A 2 17.24 -4.25 -2.93
C ASN A 2 16.04 -3.65 -2.18
N PRO A 3 15.43 -2.55 -2.65
CA PRO A 3 14.32 -1.90 -1.96
C PRO A 3 13.05 -2.74 -1.90
N ASN A 4 12.96 -3.81 -2.72
CA ASN A 4 11.79 -4.69 -2.74
C ASN A 4 11.66 -5.51 -1.45
N THR A 5 12.72 -5.64 -0.65
CA THR A 5 12.65 -6.31 0.65
C THR A 5 11.88 -5.52 1.70
N LEU A 6 11.49 -4.27 1.42
CA LEU A 6 10.70 -3.45 2.36
C LEU A 6 9.19 -3.69 2.25
N ARG A 7 8.77 -4.62 1.38
CA ARG A 7 7.36 -4.91 1.04
C ARG A 7 7.12 -6.40 0.84
N ASP A 8 8.00 -7.23 1.36
CA ASP A 8 7.91 -8.70 1.20
C ASP A 8 7.20 -9.36 2.39
N ASN A 9 6.67 -8.57 3.33
CA ASN A 9 6.03 -9.02 4.56
C ASN A 9 6.97 -9.89 5.42
N ASN A 10 8.29 -9.70 5.30
CA ASN A 10 9.30 -10.45 6.03
C ASN A 10 10.18 -9.51 6.86
N TYR A 11 9.90 -9.41 8.16
CA TYR A 11 10.65 -8.56 9.09
C TYR A 11 12.14 -8.94 9.27
N VAL A 12 12.59 -10.07 8.71
CA VAL A 12 13.99 -10.51 8.73
C VAL A 12 14.80 -9.87 7.59
N THR A 13 14.18 -9.65 6.43
CA THR A 13 14.83 -8.93 5.34
C THR A 13 14.91 -7.45 5.69
N LYS A 14 15.91 -6.75 5.15
CA LYS A 14 16.22 -5.39 5.59
C LYS A 14 16.98 -4.57 4.58
N VAL A 15 16.75 -3.26 4.67
CA VAL A 15 17.51 -2.23 3.98
C VAL A 15 18.29 -1.42 5.01
N SER A 16 19.59 -1.26 4.79
CA SER A 16 20.51 -0.53 5.67
C SER A 16 21.01 0.75 5.00
N PHE A 17 20.79 1.88 5.65
CA PHE A 17 21.25 3.21 5.24
C PHE A 17 22.48 3.59 6.10
N PRO A 18 23.69 3.64 5.52
CA PRO A 18 24.90 3.90 6.30
C PRO A 18 24.96 5.35 6.82
N PRO A 19 25.52 5.58 8.02
CA PRO A 19 25.75 6.93 8.54
C PRO A 19 27.03 7.54 7.94
N PRO A 20 27.24 8.85 8.02
CA PRO A 20 26.30 9.93 8.32
C PRO A 20 25.74 10.60 7.04
N SER A 21 26.18 10.18 5.85
CA SER A 21 25.95 10.84 4.55
C SER A 21 24.55 10.71 3.96
N ASN A 22 23.64 10.03 4.66
CA ASN A 22 22.33 9.63 4.15
C ASN A 22 21.15 10.33 4.82
N VAL A 23 21.39 11.44 5.53
CA VAL A 23 20.30 12.38 5.87
C VAL A 23 19.68 12.88 4.57
N GLY A 24 18.36 12.75 4.44
CA GLY A 24 17.63 12.99 3.19
C GLY A 24 17.52 11.76 2.28
N SER A 25 18.04 10.59 2.67
CA SER A 25 17.79 9.35 1.94
C SER A 25 16.30 9.04 1.87
N MET A 26 15.88 8.56 0.70
CA MET A 26 14.47 8.35 0.39
C MET A 26 14.23 6.97 -0.21
N VAL A 27 13.14 6.34 0.23
CA VAL A 27 12.55 5.17 -0.42
C VAL A 27 11.24 5.60 -1.06
N LYS A 28 11.16 5.48 -2.39
CA LYS A 28 9.90 5.69 -3.13
C LYS A 28 9.15 4.37 -3.30
N ILE A 29 7.84 4.44 -3.11
CA ILE A 29 6.88 3.35 -3.13
C ILE A 29 5.78 3.68 -4.11
N ASP A 30 5.68 2.89 -5.18
CA ASP A 30 4.56 2.89 -6.11
C ASP A 30 3.53 1.84 -5.64
N LEU A 31 2.33 2.32 -5.27
CA LEU A 31 1.20 1.52 -4.81
C LEU A 31 0.47 0.79 -5.94
N LYS A 32 0.89 1.00 -7.20
CA LYS A 32 0.32 0.43 -8.44
C LYS A 32 -1.10 0.89 -8.78
N ALA A 33 -1.85 1.40 -7.82
CA ALA A 33 -3.15 2.02 -8.00
C ALA A 33 -3.28 3.23 -7.07
N ILE A 34 -4.20 4.14 -7.41
CA ILE A 34 -4.55 5.27 -6.53
C ILE A 34 -5.37 4.72 -5.36
N ARG A 35 -4.90 4.94 -4.13
CA ARG A 35 -5.53 4.49 -2.89
C ARG A 35 -5.67 5.66 -1.91
N LYS A 36 -6.70 5.64 -1.05
CA LYS A 36 -6.83 6.55 0.09
C LYS A 36 -6.05 5.98 1.27
N VAL A 37 -4.83 6.47 1.46
CA VAL A 37 -3.95 6.01 2.54
C VAL A 37 -4.39 6.62 3.85
N ASN A 38 -4.69 5.78 4.84
CA ASN A 38 -5.13 6.21 6.18
C ASN A 38 -4.13 5.83 7.27
N ARG A 39 -3.26 4.84 7.03
CA ARG A 39 -2.28 4.38 8.00
C ARG A 39 -1.02 3.86 7.31
N ILE A 40 0.13 4.26 7.82
CA ILE A 40 1.43 3.77 7.37
C ILE A 40 2.18 3.24 8.59
N ARG A 41 2.81 2.09 8.47
CA ARG A 41 3.58 1.46 9.53
C ARG A 41 5.00 1.19 9.05
N ILE A 42 6.01 1.54 9.85
CA ILE A 42 7.38 1.07 9.65
C ILE A 42 7.74 0.08 10.73
N ALA A 43 8.48 -0.95 10.33
CA ALA A 43 9.21 -1.79 11.26
C ALA A 43 10.70 -1.60 11.03
N ASN A 44 11.39 -1.18 12.09
CA ASN A 44 12.84 -1.13 12.14
C ASN A 44 13.40 -2.53 12.39
N LEU A 45 14.71 -2.71 12.14
CA LEU A 45 15.37 -3.99 12.37
C LEU A 45 15.10 -4.52 13.79
N GLY A 46 14.52 -5.72 13.85
CA GLY A 46 14.19 -6.36 15.11
C GLY A 46 12.98 -5.69 15.75
N ALA A 47 11.79 -5.92 15.19
CA ALA A 47 10.53 -5.69 15.89
C ALA A 47 10.54 -6.23 17.34
N ASN A 48 11.42 -7.22 17.62
CA ASN A 48 11.63 -7.87 18.90
C ASN A 48 12.94 -7.45 19.63
N SER A 49 13.77 -6.57 19.05
CA SER A 49 15.07 -6.15 19.58
C SER A 49 15.15 -4.62 19.65
N PHE A 50 15.14 -4.07 20.87
CA PHE A 50 15.09 -2.64 21.18
C PHE A 50 16.38 -1.85 20.84
N SER A 51 17.09 -2.15 19.75
CA SER A 51 18.27 -1.37 19.37
C SER A 51 17.85 0.03 18.91
N LEU A 52 17.80 0.96 19.86
CA LEU A 52 17.49 2.37 19.61
C LEU A 52 18.46 3.03 18.63
N SER A 53 19.62 2.39 18.45
CA SER A 53 20.74 2.94 17.72
C SER A 53 20.65 2.77 16.20
N THR A 54 19.82 1.83 15.71
CA THR A 54 19.74 1.49 14.28
C THR A 54 18.44 1.94 13.61
N ARG A 55 17.64 2.77 14.26
CA ARG A 55 16.39 3.32 13.69
C ARG A 55 16.61 4.75 13.20
N PRO A 56 15.74 5.28 12.30
CA PRO A 56 15.72 6.72 12.05
C PRO A 56 15.37 7.45 13.36
N ILE A 57 16.05 8.57 13.62
CA ILE A 57 15.73 9.46 14.75
C ILE A 57 14.50 10.32 14.42
N ALA A 58 14.45 10.84 13.19
CA ALA A 58 13.32 11.58 12.66
C ALA A 58 13.10 11.17 11.20
N PHE A 59 11.85 11.16 10.76
CA PHE A 59 11.49 10.80 9.39
C PHE A 59 10.17 11.42 8.98
N SER A 60 9.95 11.48 7.67
CA SER A 60 8.74 12.04 7.08
C SER A 60 8.18 11.12 6.01
N TYR A 61 6.86 11.17 5.85
CA TYR A 61 6.18 10.62 4.69
C TYR A 61 5.71 11.72 3.76
N TYR A 62 5.98 11.54 2.48
CA TYR A 62 5.45 12.36 1.41
C TYR A 62 4.59 11.48 0.50
N ALA A 63 3.49 12.03 0.00
CA ALA A 63 2.57 11.27 -0.84
C ALA A 63 1.99 12.14 -1.95
N GLY A 64 1.55 11.49 -3.03
CA GLY A 64 0.87 12.14 -4.14
C GLY A 64 0.45 11.16 -5.23
N ILE A 65 -0.31 11.66 -6.19
CA ILE A 65 -0.68 10.94 -7.42
C ILE A 65 0.41 11.04 -8.50
N ASP A 66 1.29 12.04 -8.41
CA ASP A 66 2.41 12.26 -9.32
C ASP A 66 3.73 12.05 -8.56
N SER A 67 4.57 11.14 -9.05
CA SER A 67 5.85 10.75 -8.45
C SER A 67 6.87 11.91 -8.29
N ASN A 68 6.66 13.03 -8.97
CA ASN A 68 7.48 14.24 -8.91
C ASN A 68 6.87 15.35 -8.05
N LYS A 69 5.58 15.25 -7.70
CA LYS A 69 4.85 16.25 -6.91
C LYS A 69 4.27 15.59 -5.67
N LEU A 70 5.14 15.31 -4.71
CA LEU A 70 4.76 14.71 -3.43
C LEU A 70 4.65 15.82 -2.37
N SER A 71 3.59 15.79 -1.57
CA SER A 71 3.41 16.67 -0.41
C SER A 71 3.66 15.90 0.88
N ARG A 72 4.18 16.57 1.91
CA ARG A 72 4.40 15.92 3.22
C ARG A 72 3.05 15.66 3.87
N ILE A 73 2.79 14.40 4.20
CA ILE A 73 1.53 13.97 4.84
C ILE A 73 1.72 13.63 6.33
N PHE A 74 2.96 13.39 6.76
CA PHE A 74 3.28 13.07 8.15
C PHE A 74 4.76 13.36 8.44
N GLN A 75 5.06 13.66 9.70
CA GLN A 75 6.42 13.86 10.19
C GLN A 75 6.55 13.35 11.63
N GLU A 76 7.56 12.53 11.85
CA GLU A 76 8.02 12.10 13.17
C GLU A 76 9.31 12.84 13.51
N PHE A 77 9.33 13.52 14.66
CA PHE A 77 10.46 14.34 15.10
C PHE A 77 11.41 13.58 16.03
N SER A 78 10.92 12.54 16.70
CA SER A 78 11.69 11.74 17.64
C SER A 78 11.11 10.33 17.73
N ASN A 79 11.49 9.49 16.77
CA ASN A 79 11.12 8.10 16.80
C ASN A 79 11.87 7.37 17.93
N ILE A 80 11.09 6.79 18.85
CA ILE A 80 11.59 5.91 19.91
C ILE A 80 11.18 4.45 19.73
N ASP A 81 10.33 4.18 18.74
CA ASP A 81 9.67 2.89 18.57
C ASP A 81 10.47 1.95 17.64
N SER A 82 10.41 0.66 17.94
CA SER A 82 10.86 -0.39 17.00
C SER A 82 9.87 -0.52 15.84
N ILE A 83 8.58 -0.32 16.11
CA ILE A 83 7.49 -0.30 15.15
C ILE A 83 6.73 1.00 15.33
N HIS A 84 6.77 1.87 14.33
CA HIS A 84 6.03 3.12 14.38
C HIS A 84 4.83 3.07 13.45
N THR A 85 3.68 3.54 13.94
CA THR A 85 2.44 3.62 13.15
C THR A 85 2.00 5.08 13.05
N ALA A 86 2.02 5.60 11.83
CA ALA A 86 1.49 6.91 11.49
C ALA A 86 0.03 6.78 11.05
N PHE A 87 -0.85 7.53 11.70
CA PHE A 87 -2.24 7.73 11.25
C PHE A 87 -2.31 9.01 10.43
N ILE A 88 -2.80 8.90 9.20
CA ILE A 88 -2.90 10.03 8.27
C ILE A 88 -4.31 10.59 8.41
N ASN A 89 -4.40 11.76 9.06
CA ASN A 89 -5.65 12.51 9.12
C ASN A 89 -6.02 12.97 7.70
N ASP A 90 -7.31 12.93 7.37
CA ASP A 90 -7.85 13.27 6.06
C ASP A 90 -7.25 12.45 4.91
N ALA A 91 -7.63 11.16 4.82
CA ALA A 91 -7.11 10.20 3.84
C ALA A 91 -7.12 10.77 2.40
N GLN A 92 -5.93 11.08 1.89
CA GLN A 92 -5.73 11.67 0.56
C GLN A 92 -5.58 10.57 -0.51
N PRO A 93 -5.93 10.83 -1.78
CA PRO A 93 -5.58 9.96 -2.90
C PRO A 93 -4.06 9.90 -3.11
N VAL A 94 -3.49 8.69 -3.08
CA VAL A 94 -2.05 8.44 -3.19
C VAL A 94 -1.80 7.29 -4.16
N GLN A 95 -0.88 7.49 -5.10
CA GLN A 95 -0.28 6.40 -5.89
C GLN A 95 1.20 6.21 -5.54
N TYR A 96 1.88 7.32 -5.24
CA TYR A 96 3.29 7.33 -4.89
C TYR A 96 3.46 7.81 -3.46
N LEU A 97 4.13 6.99 -2.65
CA LEU A 97 4.54 7.30 -1.30
C LEU A 97 6.07 7.41 -1.27
N ALA A 98 6.62 8.33 -0.51
CA ALA A 98 8.04 8.44 -0.24
C ALA A 98 8.27 8.49 1.27
N PHE A 99 9.11 7.58 1.76
CA PHE A 99 9.64 7.62 3.11
C PHE A 99 11.01 8.29 3.07
N VAL A 100 11.23 9.30 3.92
CA VAL A 100 12.45 10.09 3.97
C VAL A 100 13.05 10.05 5.38
N ILE A 101 14.35 9.76 5.47
CA ILE A 101 15.10 9.80 6.73
C ILE A 101 15.57 11.24 6.95
N ASP A 102 14.92 11.95 7.86
CA ASP A 102 15.25 13.34 8.18
C ASP A 102 16.44 13.44 9.15
N LYS A 103 16.61 12.43 10.01
CA LYS A 103 17.72 12.37 10.96
C LYS A 103 18.08 10.93 11.30
N GLN A 104 19.37 10.63 11.38
CA GLN A 104 19.91 9.32 11.74
C GLN A 104 20.93 9.43 12.87
N ALA A 105 21.24 8.30 13.51
CA ALA A 105 22.32 8.22 14.47
C ALA A 105 23.68 8.48 13.77
N PRO A 106 24.63 9.16 14.41
CA PRO A 106 25.89 9.56 13.76
C PRO A 106 26.84 8.37 13.50
N THR A 107 26.72 7.29 14.28
CA THR A 107 27.68 6.17 14.28
C THR A 107 27.10 4.85 13.76
N ASN A 108 25.78 4.73 13.73
CA ASN A 108 25.10 3.48 13.38
C ASN A 108 24.24 3.65 12.14
N ALA A 109 24.18 2.60 11.33
CA ALA A 109 23.31 2.58 10.16
C ALA A 109 21.84 2.56 10.59
N THR A 110 21.02 3.30 9.86
CA THR A 110 19.57 3.16 9.97
C THR A 110 19.14 1.92 9.21
N VAL A 111 18.32 1.07 9.82
CA VAL A 111 17.89 -0.20 9.26
C VAL A 111 16.39 -0.35 9.35
N ILE A 112 15.78 -0.52 8.18
CA ILE A 112 14.34 -0.68 8.02
C ILE A 112 14.09 -2.08 7.48
N SER A 113 13.22 -2.82 8.16
CA SER A 113 12.80 -4.15 7.73
C SER A 113 11.61 -4.06 6.79
N GLU A 114 10.56 -3.36 7.19
CA GLU A 114 9.30 -3.33 6.43
C GLU A 114 8.66 -1.94 6.46
N ILE A 115 7.98 -1.57 5.37
CA ILE A 115 7.07 -0.44 5.30
C ILE A 115 5.71 -0.94 4.79
N GLU A 116 4.72 -0.89 5.65
CA GLU A 116 3.36 -1.32 5.35
C GLU A 116 2.47 -0.10 5.12
N VAL A 117 1.73 -0.13 4.02
CA VAL A 117 0.78 0.93 3.67
C VAL A 117 -0.62 0.33 3.75
N TYR A 118 -1.42 0.86 4.67
CA TYR A 118 -2.83 0.52 4.80
C TYR A 118 -3.63 1.63 4.14
N ALA A 119 -4.45 1.22 3.20
CA ALA A 119 -5.22 2.13 2.40
C ALA A 119 -6.54 1.49 2.02
N GLU A 120 -7.58 2.30 2.05
CA GLU A 120 -8.84 1.97 1.40
C GLU A 120 -8.70 2.33 -0.08
N GLY A 121 -9.21 1.51 -0.97
CA GLY A 121 -9.19 1.90 -2.37
C GLY A 121 -9.83 0.90 -3.28
N TYR A 122 -9.87 1.30 -4.54
CA TYR A 122 -10.65 0.65 -5.57
C TYR A 122 -9.78 -0.34 -6.33
N ALA A 123 -10.32 -1.53 -6.60
CA ALA A 123 -9.71 -2.41 -7.61
C ALA A 123 -9.94 -1.77 -8.99
N ASP A 124 -8.89 -1.72 -9.80
CA ASP A 124 -8.94 -1.26 -11.18
C ASP A 124 -9.65 -2.27 -12.09
N ILE A 125 -9.60 -3.55 -11.74
CA ILE A 125 -10.25 -4.66 -12.44
C ILE A 125 -10.80 -5.66 -11.42
N GLY A 126 -12.00 -6.18 -11.68
CA GLY A 126 -12.59 -7.29 -10.94
C GLY A 126 -13.33 -8.24 -11.88
N THR A 127 -13.34 -9.53 -11.56
CA THR A 127 -14.08 -10.55 -12.33
C THR A 127 -15.10 -11.21 -11.42
N PHE A 128 -16.37 -11.21 -11.84
CA PHE A 128 -17.43 -11.99 -11.23
C PHE A 128 -17.91 -13.06 -12.20
N VAL A 129 -17.98 -14.31 -11.75
CA VAL A 129 -18.49 -15.44 -12.52
C VAL A 129 -19.74 -15.96 -11.83
N SER A 130 -20.89 -15.83 -12.49
CA SER A 130 -22.13 -16.48 -12.05
C SER A 130 -22.14 -17.93 -12.53
N THR A 131 -22.42 -18.87 -11.64
CA THR A 131 -22.76 -20.25 -12.01
C THR A 131 -24.26 -20.33 -12.32
N VAL A 132 -24.63 -21.07 -13.37
CA VAL A 132 -26.04 -21.32 -13.72
C VAL A 132 -26.53 -22.51 -12.91
N ASP A 133 -27.55 -22.31 -12.06
CA ASP A 133 -27.99 -23.30 -11.09
C ASP A 133 -28.81 -24.45 -11.71
N SER A 134 -29.46 -24.23 -12.87
CA SER A 134 -30.04 -25.32 -13.68
C SER A 134 -30.47 -24.87 -15.08
N ILE A 135 -30.42 -25.78 -16.07
CA ILE A 135 -30.99 -25.59 -17.41
C ILE A 135 -32.36 -26.26 -17.43
N GLY A 136 -33.42 -25.52 -17.75
CA GLY A 136 -34.75 -26.08 -18.01
C GLY A 136 -35.88 -25.51 -17.15
N ASN A 137 -35.58 -24.71 -16.12
CA ASN A 137 -36.63 -23.94 -15.44
C ASN A 137 -36.85 -22.62 -16.18
N SER A 138 -37.82 -22.60 -17.10
CA SER A 138 -38.23 -21.43 -17.87
C SER A 138 -38.71 -20.24 -17.01
N SER A 139 -38.84 -20.45 -15.70
CA SER A 139 -39.32 -19.46 -14.74
C SER A 139 -38.22 -18.71 -13.97
N LEU A 140 -36.92 -19.06 -14.15
CA LEU A 140 -35.86 -18.65 -13.21
C LEU A 140 -34.59 -17.99 -13.80
N ASN A 141 -34.53 -17.67 -15.09
CA ASN A 141 -33.30 -17.08 -15.67
C ASN A 141 -33.38 -15.56 -15.83
N PHE A 142 -33.69 -14.85 -14.76
CA PHE A 142 -33.43 -13.42 -14.65
C PHE A 142 -32.50 -13.17 -13.47
N ALA A 143 -31.18 -13.25 -13.71
CA ALA A 143 -30.22 -12.76 -12.75
C ALA A 143 -30.24 -11.23 -12.80
N THR A 144 -30.84 -10.59 -11.80
CA THR A 144 -30.63 -9.15 -11.58
C THR A 144 -29.32 -9.00 -10.84
N VAL A 145 -28.33 -8.42 -11.51
CA VAL A 145 -27.03 -8.13 -10.92
C VAL A 145 -27.05 -6.69 -10.44
N HIS A 146 -27.07 -6.50 -9.12
CA HIS A 146 -26.80 -5.19 -8.51
C HIS A 146 -25.32 -5.09 -8.18
N LEU A 147 -24.69 -4.04 -8.69
CA LEU A 147 -23.28 -3.74 -8.47
C LEU A 147 -23.22 -2.38 -7.80
N ASP A 148 -22.98 -2.39 -6.49
CA ASP A 148 -22.65 -1.19 -5.74
C ASP A 148 -21.14 -0.99 -5.80
N ALA A 149 -20.71 0.10 -6.41
CA ALA A 149 -19.31 0.48 -6.50
C ALA A 149 -19.16 1.96 -6.15
N ASP A 150 -18.24 2.25 -5.24
CA ASP A 150 -17.76 3.59 -4.99
C ASP A 150 -16.80 4.00 -6.11
N ILE A 151 -17.20 4.98 -6.93
CA ILE A 151 -16.43 5.42 -8.12
C ILE A 151 -15.64 6.69 -7.79
N PRO A 152 -14.30 6.70 -7.92
CA PRO A 152 -13.49 7.90 -7.74
C PRO A 152 -13.88 9.05 -8.68
N THR A 153 -13.81 10.28 -8.19
CA THR A 153 -13.99 11.48 -9.01
C THR A 153 -13.04 11.48 -10.22
N GLY A 154 -13.58 11.67 -11.42
CA GLY A 154 -12.80 11.70 -12.66
C GLY A 154 -12.50 10.31 -13.26
N THR A 155 -13.06 9.24 -12.71
CA THR A 155 -12.96 7.89 -13.29
C THR A 155 -14.27 7.42 -13.90
N VAL A 156 -14.19 6.42 -14.78
CA VAL A 156 -15.35 5.78 -15.39
C VAL A 156 -15.24 4.29 -15.13
N VAL A 157 -16.34 3.67 -14.70
CA VAL A 157 -16.46 2.22 -14.61
C VAL A 157 -17.11 1.71 -15.89
N SER A 158 -16.51 0.67 -16.47
CA SER A 158 -17.04 -0.04 -17.63
C SER A 158 -17.29 -1.49 -17.26
N PHE A 159 -18.42 -2.03 -17.68
CA PHE A 159 -18.77 -3.43 -17.49
C PHE A 159 -18.76 -4.17 -18.82
N GLU A 160 -18.08 -5.31 -18.87
CA GLU A 160 -18.17 -6.25 -19.99
C GLU A 160 -18.78 -7.56 -19.49
N MET A 161 -19.97 -7.89 -19.97
CA MET A 161 -20.60 -9.17 -19.70
C MET A 161 -20.32 -10.12 -20.87
N ARG A 162 -19.67 -11.25 -20.59
CA ARG A 162 -19.44 -12.30 -21.57
C ARG A 162 -20.28 -13.52 -21.24
N THR A 163 -21.10 -13.96 -22.20
CA THR A 163 -21.77 -15.26 -22.14
C THR A 163 -20.93 -16.30 -22.87
N GLY A 164 -20.74 -17.48 -22.27
CA GLY A 164 -20.09 -18.60 -22.93
C GLY A 164 -20.87 -19.09 -24.16
N LYS A 165 -20.17 -19.74 -25.10
CA LYS A 165 -20.75 -20.25 -26.36
C LYS A 165 -21.64 -21.50 -26.17
N LYS A 166 -21.65 -22.10 -24.98
CA LYS A 166 -22.36 -23.35 -24.67
C LYS A 166 -23.56 -23.09 -23.77
N LYS A 167 -24.68 -23.73 -24.09
CA LYS A 167 -25.90 -23.77 -23.26
C LYS A 167 -25.81 -24.77 -22.09
N THR A 168 -24.65 -25.38 -21.82
CA THR A 168 -24.49 -26.47 -20.84
C THR A 168 -23.61 -26.02 -19.69
N VAL A 169 -24.04 -26.32 -18.46
CA VAL A 169 -23.24 -26.17 -17.23
C VAL A 169 -22.12 -27.22 -17.28
N ASP A 170 -20.87 -26.82 -17.04
CA ASP A 170 -19.80 -27.80 -16.81
C ASP A 170 -20.08 -28.45 -15.45
N SER A 171 -20.35 -29.76 -15.49
CA SER A 171 -20.59 -30.63 -14.33
C SER A 171 -19.33 -30.88 -13.52
#